data_AF-A0A7C1S8E9-F1
#
_entry.id   AF-A0A7C1S8E9-F1
#
_cell.length_a   1.000
_cell.length_b   1.000
_cell.length_c   1.000
_cell.angle_alpha   90.00
_cell.angle_beta   90.00
_cell.angle_gamma   90.00
#
_symmetry.space_group_name_H-M   'P 1'
#
loop_
_entity.id
_entity.type
_entity.pdbx_description
1 polymer ?
#
loop_
_entity_poly.entity_id
_entity_poly.type
_entity_poly.pdbx_seq_one_letter_code
_entity_poly.pdbx_strand_id
1 'polypeptide(L)' 'MTLETGKQPTAQTININMGDVEEELCVTCKGKIFIEIVRCKKLSAIHSPTGKEEMVTFPAGLICASVNCRTVVGDPPLEV' A
#
# COMPACT_ATOMS: atom_id res chain seq x y z
N MET A 1 -17.72 -39.96 -27.28
CA MET A 1 -17.86 -38.65 -26.62
C MET A 1 -17.26 -38.80 -25.23
N THR A 2 -16.01 -38.37 -25.04
CA THR A 2 -15.31 -38.42 -23.76
C THR A 2 -15.14 -37.00 -23.24
N LEU A 3 -15.75 -36.73 -22.10
CA LEU A 3 -15.72 -35.45 -21.40
C LEU A 3 -14.37 -35.30 -20.70
N GLU A 4 -13.55 -34.36 -21.15
CA GLU A 4 -12.29 -34.03 -20.47
C GLU A 4 -12.59 -33.21 -19.21
N THR A 5 -12.22 -33.76 -18.05
CA THR A 5 -12.41 -33.13 -16.75
C THR A 5 -11.38 -32.02 -16.60
N GLY A 6 -11.83 -30.76 -16.61
CA GLY A 6 -10.98 -29.58 -16.44
C GLY A 6 -10.22 -29.64 -15.10
N LYS A 7 -8.89 -29.82 -15.18
CA LYS A 7 -8.00 -29.81 -14.02
C LYS A 7 -7.95 -28.37 -13.47
N GLN A 8 -8.55 -28.14 -12.31
CA GLN A 8 -8.49 -26.85 -11.62
C GLN A 8 -7.02 -26.54 -11.28
N PRO A 9 -6.52 -25.30 -11.52
CA PRO A 9 -5.14 -24.94 -11.17
C PRO A 9 -4.94 -25.12 -9.67
N THR A 10 -4.05 -26.05 -9.28
CA THR A 10 -3.62 -26.17 -7.89
C THR A 10 -2.85 -24.91 -7.53
N ALA A 11 -3.39 -24.11 -6.61
CA ALA A 11 -2.70 -22.94 -6.08
C ALA A 11 -1.34 -23.39 -5.50
N GLN A 12 -0.25 -22.97 -6.13
CA GLN A 12 1.08 -23.23 -5.61
C GLN A 12 1.29 -22.36 -4.39
N THR A 13 1.47 -22.96 -3.23
CA THR A 13 1.85 -22.24 -2.01
C THR A 13 3.36 -22.00 -2.08
N ILE A 14 3.77 -20.74 -2.30
CA ILE A 14 5.17 -20.35 -2.26
C ILE A 14 5.53 -20.10 -0.80
N ASN A 15 6.51 -20.83 -0.28
CA ASN A 15 7.04 -20.60 1.07
C ASN A 15 8.23 -19.64 0.95
N ILE A 16 8.04 -18.40 1.42
CA ILE A 16 9.06 -17.35 1.40
C ILE A 16 9.66 -17.27 2.79
N ASN A 17 10.97 -17.53 2.91
CA ASN A 17 11.72 -17.27 4.12
C ASN A 17 12.11 -15.79 4.17
N MET A 18 11.52 -15.04 5.11
CA MET A 18 11.79 -13.61 5.26
C MET A 18 13.24 -13.29 5.67
N GLY A 19 13.99 -14.27 6.18
CA GLY A 19 15.42 -14.10 6.47
C GLY A 19 16.32 -14.01 5.22
N ASP A 20 15.82 -14.49 4.07
CA ASP A 20 16.54 -14.48 2.80
C ASP A 20 16.17 -13.26 1.92
N VAL A 21 15.32 -12.37 2.44
CA VAL A 21 14.86 -11.16 1.74
C VAL A 21 15.65 -9.95 2.25
N GLU A 22 16.10 -9.10 1.33
CA GLU A 22 16.78 -7.86 1.69
C GLU A 22 15.82 -6.88 2.37
N GLU A 23 16.30 -6.21 3.41
CA GLU A 23 15.53 -5.14 4.05
C GLU A 23 15.51 -3.90 3.17
N GLU A 24 14.32 -3.33 2.96
CA GLU A 24 14.18 -2.03 2.33
C GLU A 24 14.73 -0.94 3.25
N LEU A 25 15.66 -0.13 2.74
CA LEU A 25 16.31 0.94 3.50
C LEU A 25 15.83 2.31 3.02
N CYS A 26 15.60 3.21 3.96
CA CYS A 26 15.30 4.59 3.61
C CYS A 26 16.43 5.19 2.75
N VAL A 27 16.10 5.67 1.56
CA VAL A 27 17.07 6.22 0.59
C VAL A 27 17.89 7.37 1.16
N THR A 28 17.35 8.10 2.14
CA THR A 28 17.97 9.29 2.75
C THR A 28 18.83 8.95 3.96
N CYS A 29 18.33 8.18 4.93
CA CYS A 29 19.01 7.96 6.22
C CYS A 29 19.40 6.51 6.50
N LYS A 30 19.10 5.57 5.59
CA LYS A 30 19.33 4.12 5.75
C LYS A 30 18.61 3.48 6.95
N GLY A 31 17.60 4.16 7.51
CA GLY A 31 16.71 3.60 8.51
C GLY A 31 15.86 2.46 7.95
N LYS A 32 15.58 1.46 8.79
CA LYS A 32 14.85 0.22 8.45
C LYS A 32 13.38 0.25 8.89
N ILE A 33 13.02 1.20 9.73
CA ILE A 33 11.69 1.29 10.33
C ILE A 33 10.88 2.38 9.63
N PHE A 34 9.67 2.02 9.26
CA PHE A 34 8.72 2.89 8.59
C PHE A 34 7.37 2.87 9.31
N ILE A 35 6.63 3.96 9.17
CA ILE A 35 5.28 4.13 9.71
C ILE A 35 4.33 4.26 8.54
N GLU A 36 3.22 3.53 8.56
CA GLU A 36 2.14 3.72 7.58
C GLU A 36 1.48 5.08 7.78
N ILE A 37 1.29 5.80 6.68
CA ILE A 37 0.62 7.10 6.69
C ILE A 37 -0.59 7.11 5.77
N VAL A 38 -1.59 7.88 6.17
CA VAL A 38 -2.77 8.18 5.38
C VAL A 38 -2.78 9.65 5.00
N ARG A 39 -3.31 9.95 3.81
CA ARG A 39 -3.62 11.31 3.39
C ARG A 39 -5.09 11.56 3.64
N CYS A 40 -5.39 12.79 4.04
CA CYS A 40 -6.76 13.26 4.18
C CYS A 40 -7.06 14.27 3.08
N LYS A 41 -8.19 14.12 2.39
CA LYS A 41 -8.74 15.15 1.50
C LYS A 41 -10.12 15.56 1.99
N LYS A 42 -10.43 16.84 1.87
CA LYS A 42 -11.78 17.36 2.08
C LYS A 42 -12.55 17.25 0.76
N LEU A 43 -13.63 16.48 0.74
CA LEU A 43 -14.57 16.45 -0.38
C LEU A 43 -15.58 17.59 -0.19
N SER A 44 -15.77 18.37 -1.26
CA SER A 44 -16.88 19.31 -1.31
C SER A 44 -18.19 18.53 -1.47
N ALA A 45 -19.31 19.16 -1.09
CA ALA A 45 -20.65 18.60 -1.23
C ALA A 45 -20.97 18.10 -2.66
N ILE A 46 -20.36 18.72 -3.69
CA ILE A 46 -20.54 18.35 -5.10
C ILE A 46 -19.92 16.98 -5.42
N HIS A 47 -18.79 16.66 -4.78
CA HIS A 47 -18.06 15.40 -5.02
C HIS A 47 -18.40 14.30 -4.00
N SER A 48 -19.09 14.63 -2.91
CA SER A 48 -19.52 13.65 -1.92
C SER A 48 -20.78 12.90 -2.41
N PRO A 49 -20.82 11.55 -2.28
CA PRO A 49 -22.04 10.77 -2.52
C PRO A 49 -23.22 11.17 -1.63
N THR A 50 -22.93 11.81 -0.49
CA THR A 50 -23.94 12.23 0.49
C THR A 50 -24.45 13.64 0.28
N GLY A 51 -23.84 14.42 -0.62
CA GLY A 51 -24.16 15.83 -0.84
C GLY A 51 -23.72 16.75 0.30
N LYS A 52 -22.83 16.30 1.20
CA LYS A 52 -22.29 17.08 2.32
C LYS A 52 -20.78 17.17 2.24
N GLU A 53 -20.19 18.19 2.85
CA GLU A 53 -18.75 18.22 3.03
C GLU A 53 -18.31 17.09 3.96
N GLU A 54 -17.30 16.34 3.55
CA GLU A 54 -16.74 15.25 4.35
C GLU A 54 -15.22 15.14 4.19
N MET A 55 -14.58 14.53 5.19
CA MET A 55 -13.16 14.20 5.12
C MET A 55 -13.01 12.73 4.75
N VAL A 56 -12.24 12.46 3.70
CA VAL A 56 -11.89 11.10 3.28
C VAL A 56 -10.42 10.84 3.50
N THR A 57 -10.08 9.61 3.88
CA THR A 57 -8.72 9.14 4.08
C THR A 57 -8.37 8.11 3.01
N PHE A 58 -7.15 8.16 2.49
CA PHE A 58 -6.62 7.16 1.57
C PHE A 58 -5.15 6.86 1.88
N PRO A 59 -4.66 5.65 1.57
CA PRO A 59 -3.27 5.26 1.82
C PRO A 59 -2.29 6.23 1.16
N ALA A 60 -1.25 6.63 1.88
CA ALA A 60 -0.22 7.55 1.40
C ALA A 60 1.19 6.92 1.39
N GLY A 61 1.26 5.60 1.59
CA GLY A 61 2.50 4.85 1.66
C GLY A 61 3.13 4.83 3.05
N LEU A 62 4.45 4.80 3.07
CA LEU A 62 5.27 4.63 4.27
C LEU A 62 6.13 5.88 4.50
N ILE A 63 6.30 6.30 5.75
CA ILE A 63 7.23 7.37 6.13
C ILE A 63 8.35 6.79 6.99
N CYS A 64 9.60 7.20 6.74
CA CYS A 64 10.72 6.79 7.58
C CYS A 64 10.51 7.25 9.04
N ALA A 65 10.60 6.32 9.99
CA ALA A 65 10.36 6.57 11.41
C ALA A 65 11.48 7.39 12.08
N SER A 66 12.62 7.56 11.43
CA SER A 66 13.71 8.38 11.95
C SER A 66 13.26 9.83 12.09
N VAL A 67 13.34 10.35 13.32
CA VAL A 67 12.86 11.70 13.70
C VAL A 67 13.47 12.82 12.85
N ASN A 68 14.68 12.61 12.33
CA ASN A 68 15.45 13.58 11.54
C ASN A 68 15.32 13.38 10.02
N CYS A 69 14.55 12.39 9.55
CA CYS A 69 14.47 12.05 8.13
C CYS A 69 13.07 12.26 7.55
N ARG A 70 12.06 11.54 8.07
CA ARG A 70 10.65 11.63 7.63
C ARG A 70 10.42 11.54 6.10
N THR A 71 11.33 10.89 5.36
CA THR A 71 11.17 10.66 3.91
C THR A 71 10.01 9.70 3.66
N VAL A 72 9.13 10.03 2.71
CA VAL A 72 8.01 9.19 2.29
C VAL A 72 8.44 8.26 1.15
N VAL A 73 8.01 6.99 1.20
CA VAL A 73 8.32 5.93 0.26
C VAL A 73 7.03 5.22 -0.15
N GLY A 74 6.93 4.82 -1.42
CA GLY A 74 5.81 4.01 -1.90
C GLY A 74 4.49 4.78 -2.00
N ASP A 75 4.53 6.05 -2.42
CA ASP A 75 3.32 6.83 -2.71
C ASP A 75 2.54 6.15 -3.85
N PRO A 76 1.36 5.54 -3.59
CA PRO A 76 0.57 4.98 -4.67
C PRO A 76 0.12 6.12 -5.58
N PRO A 77 0.07 5.93 -6.90
CA PRO A 77 -0.48 6.93 -7.79
C PRO A 77 -1.88 7.31 -7.29
N LEU A 78 -2.12 8.62 -7.21
CA LEU A 78 -3.45 9.17 -6.99
C LEU A 78 -4.26 8.87 -8.25
N GLU A 79 -4.71 7.64 -8.44
CA GLU A 79 -5.73 7.35 -9.43
C GLU A 79 -6.99 8.10 -8.99
N VAL A 80 -7.33 9.12 -9.79
CA VAL A 80 -8.56 9.91 -9.71
C VAL A 80 -9.59 9.29 -10.62
#